data_AF-A0A9E5NC59-F1
#
_entry.id   AF-A0A9E5NC59-F1
#
_cell.length_a   1.000
_cell.length_b   1.000
_cell.length_c   1.000
_cell.angle_alpha   90.00
_cell.angle_beta   90.00
_cell.angle_gamma   90.00
#
_symmetry.space_group_name_H-M   'P 1'
#
loop_
_entity.id
_entity.type
_entity.pdbx_description
1 polymer ?
#
loop_
_entity_poly.entity_id
_entity_poly.type
_entity_poly.pdbx_seq_one_letter_code
_entity_poly.pdbx_strand_id
1 'polypeptide(L)'
;MRTLRRATTAILIALIATLIGCGEKTARPTSGDGSGNAAAVSLPEWTPEDPSPEFLRAAKVLKPLPPEMFQGMAQGNKAMETMLARMHEFWPALYELFGTLTDEQIEKFLSAKEIRIPFKSLTAKQSAALDNWFAKYREAMQGLPPELKLMEDYKIQLYREGADEDFSNVKVGFAAQQGHMVHIQFWIRKSDGSEDGPCTAFAQI
;
A
#
# COMPACT_ATOMS: atom_id res chain seq x y z
N MET A 1 -23.75 45.89 -41.92
CA MET A 1 -23.37 44.73 -42.76
C MET A 1 -21.87 44.51 -42.69
N ARG A 2 -21.43 43.47 -41.97
CA ARG A 2 -20.25 42.63 -42.23
C ARG A 2 -20.21 41.56 -41.15
N THR A 3 -20.67 40.38 -41.53
CA THR A 3 -20.64 39.11 -40.80
C THR A 3 -19.20 38.60 -40.68
N LEU A 4 -18.78 38.26 -39.46
CA LEU A 4 -17.70 37.28 -39.25
C LEU A 4 -18.22 36.16 -38.36
N ARG A 5 -18.44 35.00 -38.98
CA ARG A 5 -18.60 33.69 -38.35
C ARG A 5 -17.22 33.14 -38.01
N ARG A 6 -16.97 32.73 -36.76
CA ARG A 6 -16.12 31.59 -36.35
C ARG A 6 -16.63 31.14 -34.96
N ALA A 7 -17.45 30.10 -34.89
CA ALA A 7 -17.05 28.70 -34.75
C ALA A 7 -16.51 28.38 -33.34
N THR A 8 -17.44 27.96 -32.48
CA THR A 8 -17.38 26.83 -31.54
C THR A 8 -16.02 26.18 -31.28
N THR A 9 -15.59 26.15 -30.02
CA THR A 9 -15.35 24.89 -29.28
C THR A 9 -15.57 25.12 -27.78
N ALA A 10 -16.66 24.58 -27.24
CA ALA A 10 -16.80 24.32 -25.81
C ALA A 10 -16.21 22.93 -25.55
N ILE A 11 -15.27 22.81 -24.61
CA ILE A 11 -14.84 21.51 -24.10
C ILE A 11 -15.21 21.47 -22.62
N LEU A 12 -16.41 20.95 -22.39
CA LEU A 12 -16.86 20.45 -21.10
C LEU A 12 -17.12 18.96 -21.33
N ILE A 13 -16.20 18.08 -20.91
CA ILE A 13 -16.52 16.68 -20.66
C ILE A 13 -15.93 16.32 -19.31
N ALA A 14 -16.85 16.09 -18.39
CA ALA A 14 -16.65 15.53 -17.09
C ALA A 14 -16.40 14.01 -17.17
N LEU A 15 -15.66 13.51 -16.17
CA LEU A 15 -15.81 12.21 -15.50
C LEU A 15 -15.90 10.95 -16.38
N ILE A 16 -14.90 10.06 -16.25
CA ILE A 16 -15.12 8.68 -15.78
C ILE A 16 -13.91 8.26 -14.92
N ALA A 17 -14.05 8.45 -13.61
CA ALA A 17 -13.28 7.72 -12.61
C ALA A 17 -14.01 6.39 -12.34
N THR A 18 -13.79 5.38 -13.16
CA THR A 18 -14.16 4.00 -12.85
C THR A 18 -13.16 3.06 -13.51
N LEU A 19 -12.36 2.39 -12.69
CA LEU A 19 -11.99 0.97 -12.77
C LEU A 19 -10.85 0.70 -11.76
N ILE A 20 -11.11 0.93 -10.47
CA ILE A 20 -10.51 0.13 -9.39
C ILE A 20 -11.66 -0.69 -8.80
N GLY A 21 -12.24 -1.53 -9.64
CA GLY A 21 -13.13 -2.61 -9.23
C GLY A 21 -12.38 -3.91 -9.48
N CYS A 22 -11.50 -4.30 -8.57
CA CYS A 22 -10.75 -5.55 -8.70
C CYS A 22 -11.62 -6.71 -8.22
N GLY A 23 -12.52 -7.16 -9.09
CA GLY A 23 -13.27 -8.40 -8.93
C GLY A 23 -12.38 -9.64 -9.12
N GLU A 24 -12.53 -10.60 -8.20
CA GLU A 24 -11.89 -11.91 -8.17
C GLU A 24 -12.22 -12.80 -9.38
N LYS A 25 -11.22 -13.54 -9.88
CA LYS A 25 -11.40 -14.87 -10.47
C LYS A 25 -10.14 -15.72 -10.24
N THR A 26 -10.37 -16.84 -9.58
CA THR A 26 -9.41 -17.83 -9.08
C THR A 26 -8.76 -18.64 -10.20
N ALA A 27 -7.46 -18.89 -10.10
CA ALA A 27 -6.83 -20.08 -10.69
C ALA A 27 -5.61 -20.49 -9.84
N ARG A 28 -5.61 -21.74 -9.40
CA ARG A 28 -4.61 -22.39 -8.54
C ARG A 28 -3.52 -23.02 -9.42
N PRO A 29 -2.23 -22.92 -9.04
CA PRO A 29 -1.28 -23.95 -9.41
C PRO A 29 -0.59 -24.59 -8.20
N THR A 30 -0.32 -25.87 -8.44
CA THR A 30 0.26 -26.93 -7.63
C THR A 30 1.65 -26.60 -7.08
N SER A 31 1.87 -26.87 -5.80
CA SER A 31 3.15 -26.75 -5.10
C SER A 31 4.05 -27.96 -5.39
N GLY A 32 5.29 -27.70 -5.78
CA GLY A 32 6.39 -28.65 -5.72
C GLY A 32 7.43 -28.17 -4.71
N ASP A 33 7.69 -28.99 -3.70
CA ASP A 33 8.83 -28.93 -2.77
C ASP A 33 10.15 -28.88 -3.55
N GLY A 34 11.27 -28.31 -3.12
CA GLY A 34 11.73 -27.88 -1.81
C GLY A 34 13.24 -28.13 -1.77
N SER A 35 14.04 -27.13 -1.42
CA SER A 35 15.40 -27.33 -0.89
C SER A 35 15.92 -26.01 -0.35
N GLY A 36 16.00 -25.93 0.98
CA GLY A 36 16.45 -24.75 1.71
C GLY A 36 17.96 -24.62 1.70
N ASN A 37 18.43 -23.47 1.22
CA ASN A 37 19.60 -22.82 1.77
C ASN A 37 19.10 -21.51 2.37
N ALA A 38 19.31 -21.31 3.67
CA ALA A 38 19.09 -20.02 4.32
C ALA A 38 20.15 -19.05 3.79
N ALA A 39 19.92 -18.52 2.59
CA ALA A 39 20.69 -17.43 2.03
C ALA A 39 20.61 -16.25 3.00
N ALA A 40 21.75 -15.61 3.27
CA ALA A 40 21.77 -14.32 3.96
C ALA A 40 20.80 -13.40 3.21
N VAL A 41 19.78 -12.90 3.92
CA VAL A 41 18.79 -12.00 3.33
C VAL A 41 19.53 -10.75 2.85
N SER A 42 19.62 -10.54 1.54
CA SER A 42 20.18 -9.31 0.99
C SER A 42 19.24 -8.16 1.29
N LEU A 43 19.63 -7.31 2.24
CA LEU A 43 18.83 -6.17 2.67
C LEU A 43 19.00 -5.00 1.69
N PRO A 44 17.94 -4.24 1.41
CA PRO A 44 18.00 -3.07 0.52
C PRO A 44 18.76 -1.91 1.16
N GLU A 45 19.25 -0.97 0.35
CA GLU A 45 20.01 0.20 0.83
C GLU A 45 19.25 1.10 1.80
N TRP A 46 17.92 1.13 1.71
CA TRP A 46 17.06 1.92 2.61
C TRP A 46 16.80 1.24 3.97
N THR A 47 17.43 0.10 4.24
CA THR A 47 17.34 -0.58 5.53
C THR A 47 17.87 0.33 6.65
N PRO A 48 17.18 0.41 7.80
CA PRO A 48 17.69 1.17 8.96
C PRO A 48 19.07 0.67 9.41
N GLU A 49 19.92 1.56 9.92
CA GLU A 49 21.24 1.19 10.45
C GLU A 49 21.16 0.15 11.58
N ASP A 50 20.12 0.25 12.43
CA ASP A 50 19.80 -0.70 13.49
C ASP A 50 18.38 -1.25 13.28
N PRO A 51 18.20 -2.28 12.42
CA PRO A 51 16.88 -2.79 12.07
C PRO A 51 16.26 -3.55 13.25
N SER A 52 15.01 -3.25 13.56
CA SER A 52 14.26 -3.92 14.62
C SER A 52 14.08 -5.43 14.35
N PRO A 53 13.84 -6.25 15.40
CA PRO A 53 13.55 -7.68 15.23
C PRO A 53 12.36 -7.94 14.28
N GLU A 54 11.36 -7.06 14.31
CA GLU A 54 10.18 -7.12 13.45
C GLU A 54 10.56 -6.87 11.99
N PHE A 55 11.37 -5.84 11.72
CA PHE A 55 11.90 -5.58 10.38
C PHE A 55 12.64 -6.81 9.83
N LEU A 56 13.58 -7.36 10.61
CA LEU A 56 14.37 -8.52 10.21
C LEU A 56 13.51 -9.76 10.00
N ARG A 57 12.44 -9.91 10.78
CA ARG A 57 11.47 -10.99 10.60
C ARG A 57 10.68 -10.83 9.31
N ALA A 58 10.23 -9.62 8.98
CA ALA A 58 9.57 -9.34 7.71
C ALA A 58 10.51 -9.56 6.52
N ALA A 59 11.77 -9.15 6.61
CA ALA A 59 12.76 -9.28 5.54
C ALA A 59 13.07 -10.75 5.16
N LYS A 60 12.79 -11.73 6.03
CA LYS A 60 12.88 -13.16 5.69
C LYS A 60 11.77 -13.63 4.74
N VAL A 61 10.69 -12.87 4.66
CA VAL A 61 9.48 -13.22 3.89
C VAL A 61 9.31 -12.29 2.70
N LEU A 62 9.50 -11.00 2.93
CA LEU A 62 9.28 -9.92 1.96
C LEU A 62 10.56 -9.57 1.22
N LYS A 63 10.45 -9.44 -0.10
CA LYS A 63 11.48 -8.90 -0.99
C LYS A 63 11.20 -7.43 -1.28
N PRO A 64 12.22 -6.56 -1.29
CA PRO A 64 12.03 -5.16 -1.64
C PRO A 64 11.53 -5.04 -3.08
N LEU A 65 10.74 -4.00 -3.37
CA LEU A 65 10.30 -3.72 -4.74
C LEU A 65 11.52 -3.32 -5.59
N PRO A 66 11.67 -3.87 -6.81
CA PRO A 66 12.80 -3.54 -7.68
C PRO A 66 12.70 -2.07 -8.12
N PRO A 67 13.80 -1.29 -8.07
CA PRO A 67 13.78 0.12 -8.48
C PRO A 67 13.25 0.34 -9.89
N GLU A 68 13.47 -0.61 -10.80
CA GLU A 68 13.05 -0.58 -12.20
C GLU A 68 11.51 -0.52 -12.34
N MET A 69 10.78 -1.09 -11.38
CA MET A 69 9.32 -1.04 -11.36
C MET A 69 8.79 0.40 -11.30
N PHE A 70 9.55 1.29 -10.67
CA PHE A 70 9.16 2.68 -10.49
C PHE A 70 9.70 3.60 -11.59
N GLN A 71 10.82 3.23 -12.22
CA GLN A 71 11.45 4.03 -13.28
C GLN A 71 10.49 4.27 -14.46
N GLY A 72 9.73 3.25 -14.88
CA GLY A 72 8.74 3.40 -15.96
C GLY A 72 7.56 4.31 -15.60
N MET A 73 7.17 4.37 -14.32
CA MET A 73 6.10 5.26 -13.84
C MET A 73 6.57 6.71 -13.68
N ALA A 74 7.87 6.90 -13.41
CA ALA A 74 8.46 8.21 -13.13
C ALA A 74 9.04 8.89 -14.37
N GLN A 75 9.31 8.15 -15.44
CA GLN A 75 10.14 8.64 -16.55
C GLN A 75 9.61 9.93 -17.17
N GLY A 76 10.38 11.01 -17.03
CA GLY A 76 10.01 12.34 -17.54
C GLY A 76 9.06 13.13 -16.63
N ASN A 77 8.69 12.57 -15.47
CA ASN A 77 7.86 13.21 -14.45
C ASN A 77 8.66 13.33 -13.14
N LYS A 78 9.44 14.42 -13.01
CA LYS A 78 10.23 14.77 -11.81
C LYS A 78 9.43 14.72 -10.51
N ALA A 79 8.14 14.98 -10.62
CA ALA A 79 7.20 15.05 -9.53
C ALA A 79 6.91 13.63 -8.98
N MET A 80 6.70 12.68 -9.89
CA MET A 80 6.62 11.26 -9.58
C MET A 80 7.98 10.71 -9.09
N GLU A 81 9.10 11.12 -9.70
CA GLU A 81 10.45 10.74 -9.23
C GLU A 81 10.66 11.17 -7.77
N THR A 82 10.26 12.41 -7.42
CA THR A 82 10.35 12.93 -6.05
C THR A 82 9.48 12.13 -5.10
N MET A 83 8.23 11.83 -5.49
CA MET A 83 7.31 11.02 -4.69
C MET A 83 7.90 9.63 -4.39
N LEU A 84 8.44 8.97 -5.41
CA LEU A 84 9.03 7.63 -5.30
C LEU A 84 10.27 7.62 -4.40
N ALA A 85 11.15 8.62 -4.53
CA ALA A 85 12.31 8.75 -3.64
C ALA A 85 11.88 8.82 -2.17
N ARG A 86 10.76 9.47 -1.87
CA ARG A 86 10.22 9.57 -0.50
C ARG A 86 9.48 8.32 -0.04
N MET A 87 9.08 7.42 -0.92
CA MET A 87 8.46 6.16 -0.51
C MET A 87 9.40 5.30 0.34
N HIS A 88 10.70 5.37 0.04
CA HIS A 88 11.74 4.67 0.82
C HIS A 88 11.78 5.14 2.28
N GLU A 89 11.35 6.35 2.60
CA GLU A 89 11.38 6.91 3.96
C GLU A 89 10.38 6.24 4.91
N PHE A 90 9.29 5.66 4.38
CA PHE A 90 8.27 4.99 5.19
C PHE A 90 8.16 3.48 4.95
N TRP A 91 8.84 2.90 3.96
CA TRP A 91 8.88 1.46 3.75
C TRP A 91 9.42 0.66 4.94
N PRO A 92 10.46 1.12 5.68
CA PRO A 92 10.88 0.43 6.88
C PRO A 92 9.75 0.23 7.90
N ALA A 93 8.91 1.24 8.11
CA ALA A 93 7.78 1.14 9.03
C ALA A 93 6.73 0.10 8.57
N LEU A 94 6.58 -0.12 7.26
CA LEU A 94 5.71 -1.18 6.72
C LEU A 94 6.31 -2.58 6.94
N TYR A 95 7.62 -2.73 6.80
CA TYR A 95 8.32 -3.96 7.15
C TYR A 95 8.17 -4.26 8.64
N GLU A 96 8.34 -3.27 9.51
CA GLU A 96 8.11 -3.42 10.95
C GLU A 96 6.68 -3.84 11.28
N LEU A 97 5.69 -3.17 10.66
CA LEU A 97 4.28 -3.53 10.84
C LEU A 97 4.01 -4.96 10.40
N PHE A 98 4.50 -5.38 9.23
CA PHE A 98 4.37 -6.77 8.77
C PHE A 98 5.05 -7.74 9.75
N GLY A 99 6.22 -7.37 10.25
CA GLY A 99 6.99 -8.11 11.24
C GLY A 99 6.28 -8.31 12.58
N THR A 100 5.21 -7.56 12.86
CA THR A 100 4.39 -7.71 14.07
C THR A 100 3.29 -8.78 13.96
N LEU A 101 3.03 -9.33 12.77
CA LEU A 101 2.09 -10.43 12.58
C LEU A 101 2.53 -11.67 13.38
N THR A 102 1.62 -12.47 13.93
CA THR A 102 2.01 -13.77 14.51
C THR A 102 2.49 -14.74 13.43
N ASP A 103 3.17 -15.84 13.81
CA ASP A 103 3.57 -16.87 12.83
C ASP A 103 2.35 -17.44 12.09
N GLU A 104 1.27 -17.73 12.82
CA GLU A 104 -0.02 -18.15 12.26
C GLU A 104 -0.61 -17.13 11.26
N GLN A 105 -0.49 -15.82 11.56
CA GLN A 105 -0.95 -14.77 10.65
C GLN A 105 -0.07 -14.68 9.38
N ILE A 106 1.25 -14.88 9.51
CA ILE A 106 2.16 -14.94 8.36
C ILE A 106 1.84 -16.18 7.51
N GLU A 107 1.66 -17.35 8.11
CA GLU A 107 1.28 -18.57 7.39
C GLU A 107 -0.04 -18.39 6.64
N LYS A 108 -1.04 -17.79 7.31
CA LYS A 108 -2.32 -17.44 6.68
C LYS A 108 -2.13 -16.49 5.51
N PHE A 109 -1.32 -15.44 5.65
CA PHE A 109 -1.00 -14.53 4.56
C PHE A 109 -0.30 -15.25 3.41
N LEU A 110 0.69 -16.10 3.68
CA LEU A 110 1.44 -16.81 2.64
C LEU A 110 0.57 -17.80 1.87
N SER A 111 -0.38 -18.45 2.56
CA SER A 111 -1.33 -19.40 1.98
C SER A 111 -2.45 -18.71 1.18
N ALA A 112 -3.12 -17.73 1.78
CA ALA A 112 -4.29 -17.06 1.20
C ALA A 112 -3.92 -15.86 0.32
N LYS A 113 -2.66 -15.43 0.34
CA LYS A 113 -2.18 -14.17 -0.25
C LYS A 113 -2.86 -12.93 0.32
N GLU A 114 -3.50 -13.07 1.47
CA GLU A 114 -4.20 -11.99 2.15
C GLU A 114 -4.32 -12.29 3.64
N ILE A 115 -4.20 -11.25 4.47
CA ILE A 115 -4.60 -11.26 5.86
C ILE A 115 -5.37 -9.98 6.17
N ARG A 116 -6.56 -10.14 6.76
CA ARG A 116 -7.40 -9.03 7.25
C ARG A 116 -7.56 -9.15 8.75
N ILE A 117 -7.28 -8.07 9.47
CA ILE A 117 -7.44 -7.98 10.91
C ILE A 117 -8.40 -6.81 11.19
N PRO A 118 -9.51 -7.00 11.91
CA PRO A 118 -10.33 -5.87 12.35
C PRO A 118 -9.48 -4.85 13.11
N PHE A 119 -9.62 -3.57 12.80
CA PHE A 119 -8.77 -2.52 13.38
C PHE A 119 -8.81 -2.53 14.91
N LYS A 120 -9.99 -2.75 15.49
CA LYS A 120 -10.22 -2.87 16.94
C LYS A 120 -9.59 -4.11 17.59
N SER A 121 -9.18 -5.08 16.78
CA SER A 121 -8.59 -6.35 17.23
C SER A 121 -7.07 -6.40 17.08
N LEU A 122 -6.44 -5.31 16.64
CA LEU A 122 -4.98 -5.20 16.62
C LEU A 122 -4.43 -5.35 18.04
N THR A 123 -3.34 -6.11 18.17
CA THR A 123 -2.58 -6.11 19.42
C THR A 123 -1.97 -4.73 19.67
N ALA A 124 -1.60 -4.43 20.92
CA ALA A 124 -0.93 -3.18 21.25
C ALA A 124 0.32 -2.93 20.38
N LYS A 125 1.08 -3.99 20.09
CA LYS A 125 2.27 -3.94 19.23
C LYS A 125 1.93 -3.63 17.78
N GLN A 126 0.91 -4.28 17.22
CA GLN A 126 0.42 -4.01 15.87
C GLN A 126 -0.13 -2.60 15.74
N SER A 127 -0.90 -2.15 16.73
CA SER A 127 -1.43 -0.77 16.75
C SER A 127 -0.31 0.26 16.79
N ALA A 128 0.70 0.06 17.64
CA ALA A 128 1.85 0.97 17.73
C ALA A 128 2.66 1.03 16.43
N ALA A 129 2.91 -0.13 15.80
CA ALA A 129 3.60 -0.18 14.50
C ALA A 129 2.78 0.48 13.38
N LEU A 130 1.45 0.33 13.41
CA LEU A 130 0.56 0.96 12.45
C LEU A 130 0.53 2.49 12.62
N ASP A 131 0.48 2.97 13.87
CA ASP A 131 0.59 4.39 14.19
C ASP A 131 1.95 4.98 13.78
N ASN A 132 3.05 4.23 13.98
CA ASN A 132 4.37 4.62 13.51
C ASN A 132 4.41 4.75 11.98
N TRP A 133 3.83 3.80 11.25
CA TRP A 133 3.72 3.89 9.80
C TRP A 133 2.91 5.11 9.35
N PHE A 134 1.74 5.37 9.95
CA PHE A 134 0.97 6.58 9.66
C PHE A 134 1.79 7.87 9.87
N ALA A 135 2.56 7.94 10.95
CA ALA A 135 3.43 9.07 11.25
C ALA A 135 4.53 9.24 10.19
N LYS A 136 5.21 8.14 9.83
CA LYS A 136 6.28 8.15 8.81
C LYS A 136 5.78 8.49 7.42
N TYR A 137 4.60 7.99 7.05
CA TYR A 137 3.97 8.38 5.80
C TYR A 137 3.67 9.88 5.76
N ARG A 138 3.09 10.42 6.84
CA ARG A 138 2.78 11.86 6.94
C ARG A 138 4.05 12.72 6.83
N GLU A 139 5.11 12.33 7.54
CA GLU A 139 6.43 12.99 7.49
C GLU A 139 6.97 12.99 6.06
N ALA A 140 7.01 11.83 5.39
CA ALA A 140 7.49 11.69 4.03
C ALA A 140 6.66 12.51 3.02
N MET A 141 5.35 12.62 3.20
CA MET A 141 4.47 13.40 2.30
C MET A 141 4.47 14.91 2.60
N GLN A 142 5.13 15.36 3.67
CA GLN A 142 5.12 16.75 4.08
C GLN A 142 5.82 17.65 3.05
N GLY A 143 5.18 18.76 2.69
CA GLY A 143 5.73 19.75 1.76
C GLY A 143 5.73 19.33 0.28
N LEU A 144 5.19 18.16 -0.06
CA LEU A 144 4.89 17.84 -1.46
C LEU A 144 3.74 18.72 -1.96
N PRO A 145 3.77 19.16 -3.22
CA PRO A 145 2.63 19.77 -3.88
C PRO A 145 1.39 18.85 -3.84
N PRO A 146 0.16 19.37 -3.68
CA PRO A 146 -1.05 18.56 -3.58
C PRO A 146 -1.24 17.54 -4.71
N GLU A 147 -0.80 17.87 -5.92
CA GLU A 147 -0.87 17.00 -7.10
C GLU A 147 0.05 15.77 -7.04
N LEU A 148 1.02 15.75 -6.10
CA LEU A 148 1.96 14.64 -5.89
C LEU A 148 1.70 13.86 -4.61
N LYS A 149 0.86 14.40 -3.74
CA LYS A 149 0.43 13.66 -2.57
C LYS A 149 -0.54 12.58 -3.05
N LEU A 150 -0.13 11.32 -2.95
CA LEU A 150 -1.09 10.22 -3.08
C LEU A 150 -2.23 10.45 -2.08
N MET A 151 -1.86 10.79 -0.83
CA MET A 151 -2.75 11.06 0.29
C MET A 151 -2.02 12.03 1.24
N GLU A 152 -2.72 13.00 1.85
CA GLU A 152 -2.06 13.92 2.80
C GLU A 152 -1.79 13.23 4.15
N ASP A 153 -2.73 12.40 4.57
CA ASP A 153 -2.72 11.64 5.80
C ASP A 153 -3.64 10.44 5.62
N TYR A 154 -3.13 9.24 5.88
CA TYR A 154 -3.91 8.02 5.71
C TYR A 154 -5.15 7.98 6.62
N LYS A 155 -5.06 8.44 7.89
CA LYS A 155 -6.22 8.45 8.79
C LYS A 155 -7.31 9.39 8.28
N ILE A 156 -6.92 10.57 7.78
CA ILE A 156 -7.88 11.51 7.17
C ILE A 156 -8.54 10.88 5.95
N GLN A 157 -7.77 10.17 5.12
CA GLN A 157 -8.34 9.49 3.96
C GLN A 157 -9.32 8.39 4.35
N LEU A 158 -9.03 7.59 5.37
CA LEU A 158 -9.97 6.57 5.85
C LEU A 158 -11.32 7.19 6.23
N TYR A 159 -11.32 8.33 6.94
CA TYR A 159 -12.57 9.05 7.24
C TYR A 159 -13.27 9.58 5.99
N ARG A 160 -12.53 10.14 5.02
CA ARG A 160 -13.10 10.60 3.73
C ARG A 160 -13.74 9.45 2.96
N GLU A 161 -13.18 8.25 3.11
CA GLU A 161 -13.71 7.02 2.56
C GLU A 161 -14.73 6.36 3.49
N GLY A 162 -15.28 7.03 4.51
CA GLY A 162 -16.40 6.51 5.28
C GLY A 162 -16.04 5.47 6.34
N ALA A 163 -14.81 5.48 6.83
CA ALA A 163 -14.50 4.84 8.10
C ALA A 163 -15.24 5.54 9.26
N ASP A 164 -15.72 4.75 10.22
CA ASP A 164 -16.28 5.26 11.47
C ASP A 164 -15.19 5.95 12.30
N GLU A 165 -15.58 6.91 13.15
CA GLU A 165 -14.65 7.66 14.02
C GLU A 165 -13.76 6.75 14.89
N ASP A 166 -14.27 5.59 15.28
CA ASP A 166 -13.55 4.61 16.08
C ASP A 166 -12.93 3.47 15.27
N PHE A 167 -13.02 3.53 13.93
CA PHE A 167 -12.57 2.53 12.96
C PHE A 167 -13.20 1.14 13.13
N SER A 168 -14.37 1.02 13.76
CA SER A 168 -15.04 -0.27 13.98
C SER A 168 -15.47 -0.97 12.69
N ASN A 169 -15.75 -0.22 11.62
CA ASN A 169 -16.03 -0.76 10.29
C ASN A 169 -14.78 -0.99 9.41
N VAL A 170 -13.57 -0.85 9.96
CA VAL A 170 -12.32 -1.00 9.20
C VAL A 170 -11.60 -2.30 9.56
N LYS A 171 -11.11 -2.99 8.53
CA LYS A 171 -10.07 -4.02 8.64
C LYS A 171 -8.79 -3.50 8.02
N VAL A 172 -7.66 -3.90 8.57
CA VAL A 172 -6.32 -3.59 8.04
C VAL A 172 -5.51 -4.87 7.94
N GLY A 173 -4.56 -4.90 7.02
CA GLY A 173 -3.63 -6.00 6.88
C GLY A 173 -2.91 -5.94 5.56
N PHE A 174 -2.63 -7.11 4.99
CA PHE A 174 -1.76 -7.22 3.84
C PHE A 174 -2.39 -8.08 2.76
N ALA A 175 -2.23 -7.67 1.51
CA ALA A 175 -2.67 -8.42 0.34
C ALA A 175 -1.52 -8.51 -0.67
N ALA A 176 -1.26 -9.71 -1.19
CA ALA A 176 -0.37 -9.92 -2.31
C ALA A 176 -1.20 -10.00 -3.60
N GLN A 177 -1.15 -8.95 -4.42
CA GLN A 177 -1.90 -8.82 -5.67
C GLN A 177 -0.94 -8.79 -6.87
N GLN A 178 -1.49 -8.93 -8.08
CA GLN A 178 -0.84 -8.67 -9.38
C GLN A 178 0.67 -9.00 -9.42
N GLY A 179 1.01 -10.28 -9.59
CA GLY A 179 2.43 -10.66 -9.73
C GLY A 179 3.22 -10.57 -8.41
N HIS A 180 2.56 -10.89 -7.29
CA HIS A 180 3.16 -11.03 -5.95
C HIS A 180 3.52 -9.72 -5.24
N MET A 181 3.02 -8.57 -5.70
CA MET A 181 3.20 -7.29 -5.00
C MET A 181 2.39 -7.28 -3.70
N VAL A 182 3.06 -7.02 -2.59
CA VAL A 182 2.47 -6.90 -1.27
C VAL A 182 2.10 -5.45 -0.99
N HIS A 183 0.85 -5.27 -0.60
CA HIS A 183 0.28 -3.99 -0.20
C HIS A 183 -0.11 -4.03 1.27
N ILE A 184 0.06 -2.92 1.98
CA ILE A 184 -0.84 -2.64 3.10
C ILE A 184 -2.18 -2.22 2.52
N GLN A 185 -3.27 -2.78 3.05
CA GLN A 185 -4.62 -2.52 2.56
C GLN A 185 -5.55 -2.23 3.75
N PHE A 186 -6.41 -1.25 3.53
CA PHE A 186 -7.55 -0.96 4.41
C PHE A 186 -8.82 -1.38 3.69
N TRP A 187 -9.68 -2.11 4.38
CA TRP A 187 -11.01 -2.49 3.91
C TRP A 187 -12.04 -1.83 4.81
N ILE A 188 -12.75 -0.84 4.27
CA ILE A 188 -13.77 -0.06 4.96
C ILE A 188 -15.12 -0.62 4.53
N ARG A 189 -15.88 -1.17 5.48
CA ARG A 189 -17.23 -1.66 5.23
C ARG A 189 -18.22 -0.49 5.19
N LYS A 190 -18.86 -0.28 4.04
CA LYS A 190 -19.90 0.74 3.86
C LYS A 190 -21.28 0.24 4.30
N SER A 191 -22.23 1.17 4.39
CA SER A 191 -23.62 0.87 4.76
C SER A 191 -24.34 -0.07 3.79
N ASP A 192 -23.95 -0.09 2.51
CA ASP A 192 -24.50 -1.01 1.50
C ASP A 192 -23.88 -2.42 1.55
N GLY A 193 -22.92 -2.64 2.46
CA GLY A 193 -22.22 -3.91 2.65
C GLY A 193 -20.98 -4.10 1.77
N SER A 194 -20.68 -3.18 0.87
CA SER A 194 -19.43 -3.19 0.09
C SER A 194 -18.21 -2.94 0.99
N GLU A 195 -17.06 -3.44 0.55
CA GLU A 195 -15.75 -3.16 1.18
C GLU A 195 -14.78 -2.66 0.11
N ASP A 196 -14.25 -1.47 0.32
CA ASP A 196 -13.13 -0.89 -0.45
C ASP A 196 -12.25 -0.04 0.47
N GLY A 197 -11.13 0.46 -0.03
CA GLY A 197 -10.27 1.34 0.76
C GLY A 197 -8.91 1.58 0.13
N PRO A 198 -8.10 2.47 0.72
CA PRO A 198 -6.80 2.82 0.18
C PRO A 198 -5.77 1.70 0.42
N CYS A 199 -4.76 1.65 -0.44
CA CYS A 199 -3.64 0.71 -0.33
C CYS A 199 -2.31 1.33 -0.73
N THR A 200 -1.20 0.71 -0.29
CA THR A 200 0.16 1.09 -0.68
C THR A 200 0.99 -0.15 -0.96
N ALA A 201 1.55 -0.27 -2.15
CA ALA A 201 2.55 -1.29 -2.45
C ALA A 201 3.88 -0.95 -1.75
N PHE A 202 4.55 -1.97 -1.19
CA PHE A 202 5.85 -1.76 -0.54
C PHE A 202 6.83 -2.94 -0.63
N ALA A 203 6.35 -4.13 -1.01
CA ALA A 203 7.20 -5.32 -1.10
C ALA A 203 6.68 -6.31 -2.14
N GLN A 204 7.40 -7.42 -2.30
CA GLN A 204 7.02 -8.61 -3.05
C GLN A 204 7.20 -9.88 -2.20
N ILE A 205 6.60 -10.99 -2.61
CA ILE A 205 6.85 -12.34 -2.04
C ILE A 205 7.26 -13.34 -3.12
#